data_AF-A0A944LQV7-F1
#
_entry.id   AF-A0A944LQV7-F1
#
_cell.length_a   1.000
_cell.length_b   1.000
_cell.length_c   1.000
_cell.angle_alpha   90.00
_cell.angle_beta   90.00
_cell.angle_gamma   90.00
#
_symmetry.space_group_name_H-M   'P 1'
#
loop_
_entity.id
_entity.type
_entity.pdbx_description
1 polymer ?
#
loop_
_entity_poly.entity_id
_entity_poly.type
_entity_poly.pdbx_seq_one_letter_code
_entity_poly.pdbx_strand_id
1 'polypeptide(L)'
;MSDWLLYLLSASALAFAVSSWWGVRKLKALHVRSAVGGDAHDTGLGLQRVAVVLNPIKARSAEAKAAIQRACLTAGWEAPLFFETTAEDPGFSQVRSALDCKPDVVLVGGGDGTVRVVAESLAHTGVAMGLIPLGTGNLLARNVDLDVYDLHSNVQTALFGQQRYIDTGRMGIENSRTGHSSEHAFLVIAGIGMDAEVLADTNDGLKKAVGWLAYTEAGMRHMPGRRKKVSISLDGGAEQVRNIRSVLFANCGLVPGGIDFIPQAMIDDGMLDVVVMSPRSAIGWLAMYAKVIFKHKGNLPIMTMYHSGKIVIKCPEPMPTQLDGDTSGEATRLSVRVEPRSLLIRVRAQRPM
;
A
#
# COMPACT_ATOMS: atom_id res chain seq x y z
N MET A 1 19.25 -31.09 18.03
CA MET A 1 19.59 -30.53 16.69
C MET A 1 21.05 -30.19 16.72
N SER A 2 21.85 -30.70 15.79
CA SER A 2 23.31 -30.51 15.79
C SER A 2 23.68 -29.07 15.41
N ASP A 3 24.67 -28.49 16.10
CA ASP A 3 25.06 -27.08 15.96
C ASP A 3 25.39 -26.68 14.50
N TRP A 4 25.90 -27.62 13.69
CA TRP A 4 26.19 -27.38 12.27
C TRP A 4 24.95 -27.07 11.41
N LEU A 5 23.78 -27.62 11.75
CA LEU A 5 22.51 -27.30 11.08
C LEU A 5 22.08 -25.87 11.42
N LEU A 6 22.31 -25.44 12.66
CA LEU A 6 22.05 -24.06 13.08
C LEU A 6 22.97 -23.10 12.32
N TYR A 7 24.26 -23.39 12.21
CA TYR A 7 25.21 -22.56 11.46
C TYR A 7 24.88 -22.49 9.96
N LEU A 8 24.47 -23.59 9.33
CA LEU A 8 24.02 -23.58 7.93
C LEU A 8 22.74 -22.75 7.72
N LEU A 9 21.77 -22.86 8.64
CA LEU A 9 20.55 -22.04 8.61
C LEU A 9 20.88 -20.56 8.80
N SER A 10 21.75 -20.22 9.75
CA SER A 10 22.22 -18.86 10.00
C SER A 10 22.98 -18.27 8.81
N ALA A 11 23.91 -19.04 8.22
CA ALA A 11 24.67 -18.61 7.05
C ALA A 11 23.79 -18.44 5.81
N SER A 12 22.81 -19.33 5.62
CA SER A 12 21.81 -19.22 4.54
C SER A 12 20.90 -18.01 4.75
N ALA A 13 20.46 -17.76 5.98
CA ALA A 13 19.67 -16.57 6.33
C ALA A 13 20.47 -15.28 6.13
N LEU A 14 21.75 -15.26 6.51
CA LEU A 14 22.64 -14.11 6.30
C LEU A 14 22.92 -13.87 4.82
N ALA A 15 23.21 -14.92 4.05
CA ALA A 15 23.41 -14.81 2.61
C ALA A 15 22.14 -14.33 1.89
N PHE A 16 20.97 -14.84 2.32
CA PHE A 16 19.68 -14.36 1.85
C PHE A 16 19.43 -12.89 2.23
N ALA A 17 19.75 -12.49 3.46
CA ALA A 17 19.61 -11.12 3.93
C ALA A 17 20.52 -10.14 3.18
N VAL A 18 21.78 -10.52 2.92
CA VAL A 18 22.74 -9.72 2.14
C VAL A 18 22.32 -9.64 0.68
N SER A 19 21.90 -10.76 0.07
CA SER A 19 21.37 -10.82 -1.30
C SER A 19 20.08 -10.00 -1.44
N SER A 20 19.19 -10.07 -0.45
CA SER A 20 17.98 -9.25 -0.36
C SER A 20 18.32 -7.77 -0.22
N TRP A 21 19.26 -7.41 0.66
CA TRP A 21 19.69 -6.03 0.83
C TRP A 21 20.31 -5.44 -0.45
N TRP A 22 21.18 -6.19 -1.13
CA TRP A 22 21.75 -5.78 -2.43
C TRP A 22 20.69 -5.73 -3.53
N GLY A 23 19.82 -6.74 -3.61
CA GLY A 23 18.73 -6.82 -4.57
C GLY A 23 17.76 -5.66 -4.43
N VAL A 24 17.27 -5.40 -3.22
CA VAL A 24 16.39 -4.26 -2.88
C VAL A 24 17.04 -2.93 -3.22
N ARG A 25 18.33 -2.72 -2.91
CA ARG A 25 19.04 -1.48 -3.28
C ARG A 25 19.12 -1.31 -4.79
N LYS A 26 19.40 -2.39 -5.54
CA LYS A 26 19.43 -2.37 -7.00
C LYS A 26 18.04 -2.13 -7.60
N LEU A 27 16.98 -2.69 -7.00
CA LEU A 27 15.58 -2.44 -7.39
C LEU A 27 15.18 -0.99 -7.14
N LYS A 28 15.56 -0.42 -5.98
CA LYS A 28 15.32 1.00 -5.64
C LYS A 28 15.93 1.96 -6.66
N ALA A 29 17.08 1.62 -7.23
CA ALA A 29 17.74 2.40 -8.28
C ALA A 29 17.11 2.22 -9.68
N LEU A 30 16.22 1.24 -9.87
CA LEU A 30 15.61 0.89 -11.15
C LEU A 30 14.11 1.24 -11.24
N HIS A 31 13.52 1.83 -10.19
CA HIS A 31 12.15 2.36 -10.20
C HIS A 31 12.10 3.73 -10.92
N VAL A 32 12.66 3.77 -12.13
CA VAL A 32 12.89 4.99 -12.93
C VAL A 32 11.75 5.24 -13.92
N ARG A 33 10.75 4.34 -14.00
CA ARG A 33 9.57 4.56 -14.84
C ARG A 33 8.47 5.20 -14.00
N SER A 34 7.89 6.28 -14.53
CA SER A 34 6.69 6.91 -13.97
C SER A 34 5.62 5.83 -13.83
N ALA A 35 5.29 5.43 -12.60
CA ALA A 35 4.18 4.54 -12.27
C ALA A 35 2.82 5.24 -12.46
N VAL A 36 2.78 6.22 -13.36
CA VAL A 36 1.69 7.15 -13.58
C VAL A 36 1.70 7.52 -15.06
N GLY A 37 0.57 7.31 -15.74
CA GLY A 37 0.39 7.55 -17.17
C GLY A 37 -0.21 8.92 -17.51
N GLY A 38 -1.01 9.51 -16.61
CA GLY A 38 -1.65 10.80 -16.80
C GLY A 38 -0.79 11.99 -16.35
N ASP A 39 -1.03 13.17 -16.91
CA ASP A 39 -0.27 14.38 -16.56
C ASP A 39 -0.65 14.93 -15.18
N ALA A 40 0.33 15.48 -14.48
CA ALA A 40 0.07 16.30 -13.30
C ALA A 40 -0.30 17.72 -13.75
N HIS A 41 -1.25 18.34 -13.06
CA HIS A 41 -1.70 19.68 -13.38
C HIS A 41 -1.26 20.67 -12.31
N ASP A 42 -0.93 21.88 -12.73
CA ASP A 42 -0.69 22.97 -11.79
C ASP A 42 -1.97 23.28 -11.01
N THR A 43 -1.77 23.67 -9.77
CA THR A 43 -2.86 23.94 -8.84
C THR A 43 -3.39 25.37 -8.93
N GLY A 44 -2.84 26.17 -9.87
CA GLY A 44 -3.28 27.54 -10.15
C GLY A 44 -3.20 28.44 -8.92
N LEU A 45 -2.15 28.28 -8.10
CA LEU A 45 -2.09 28.68 -6.69
C LEU A 45 -2.47 30.16 -6.44
N GLY A 46 -3.72 30.37 -6.05
CA GLY A 46 -4.18 31.48 -5.21
C GLY A 46 -4.12 31.11 -3.72
N LEU A 47 -4.85 31.86 -2.88
CA LEU A 47 -5.06 31.54 -1.46
C LEU A 47 -5.74 30.17 -1.32
N GLN A 48 -5.24 29.30 -0.43
CA GLN A 48 -5.84 27.98 -0.15
C GLN A 48 -6.26 27.84 1.32
N ARG A 49 -7.41 27.21 1.54
CA ARG A 49 -7.89 26.74 2.84
C ARG A 49 -7.36 25.34 3.10
N VAL A 50 -6.52 25.23 4.12
CA VAL A 50 -5.79 24.01 4.46
C VAL A 50 -6.41 23.37 5.70
N ALA A 51 -6.85 22.13 5.56
CA ALA A 51 -7.19 21.28 6.70
C ALA A 51 -6.11 20.19 6.86
N VAL A 52 -5.85 19.76 8.10
CA VAL A 52 -4.82 18.78 8.43
C VAL A 52 -5.40 17.71 9.33
N VAL A 53 -5.45 16.47 8.86
CA VAL A 53 -5.72 15.29 9.69
C VAL A 53 -4.38 14.74 10.16
N LEU A 54 -4.08 14.85 11.46
CA LEU A 54 -2.77 14.55 12.02
C LEU A 54 -2.85 13.46 13.09
N ASN A 55 -2.02 12.44 12.98
CA ASN A 55 -1.83 11.44 14.00
C ASN A 55 -0.80 11.94 15.03
N PRO A 56 -1.22 12.31 16.25
CA PRO A 56 -0.36 13.01 17.20
C PRO A 56 0.73 12.11 17.81
N ILE A 57 0.53 10.79 17.84
CA ILE A 57 1.47 9.84 18.46
C ILE A 57 2.72 9.55 17.61
N LYS A 58 2.79 10.07 16.38
CA LYS A 58 3.97 9.91 15.52
C LYS A 58 5.10 10.82 16.00
N ALA A 59 6.33 10.32 16.00
CA ALA A 59 7.48 11.00 16.58
C ALA A 59 7.75 12.42 16.02
N ARG A 60 7.42 12.66 14.74
CA ARG A 60 7.61 13.95 14.06
C ARG A 60 6.33 14.77 13.91
N SER A 61 5.24 14.43 14.62
CA SER A 61 3.95 15.11 14.50
C SER A 61 4.03 16.60 14.84
N ALA A 62 4.73 16.96 15.93
CA ALA A 62 4.93 18.35 16.35
C ALA A 62 5.79 19.15 15.35
N GLU A 63 6.86 18.54 14.82
CA GLU A 63 7.70 19.12 13.77
C GLU A 63 6.88 19.40 12.50
N ALA A 64 6.04 18.44 12.09
CA ALA A 64 5.15 18.57 10.93
C ALA A 64 4.13 19.69 11.12
N LYS A 65 3.48 19.76 12.30
CA LYS A 65 2.52 20.82 12.65
C LYS A 65 3.16 22.21 12.51
N ALA A 66 4.35 22.40 13.08
CA ALA A 66 5.08 23.66 13.00
C ALA A 66 5.52 24.01 11.57
N ALA A 67 5.99 23.01 10.80
CA ALA A 67 6.40 23.22 9.41
C ALA A 67 5.23 23.62 8.51
N ILE A 68 4.06 22.98 8.67
CA ILE A 68 2.83 23.31 7.93
C ILE A 68 2.36 24.73 8.27
N GLN A 69 2.27 25.07 9.55
CA GLN A 69 1.87 26.42 9.99
C GLN A 69 2.80 27.49 9.43
N ARG A 70 4.11 27.27 9.50
CA ARG A 70 5.10 28.21 8.96
C ARG A 70 4.97 28.35 7.44
N ALA A 71 4.78 27.25 6.71
CA ALA A 71 4.63 27.28 5.27
C ALA A 71 3.36 28.04 4.84
N CYS A 72 2.23 27.84 5.51
CA CYS A 72 0.99 28.58 5.25
C CYS A 72 1.17 30.08 5.54
N LEU A 73 1.78 30.42 6.68
CA LEU A 73 2.06 31.81 7.05
C LEU A 73 2.96 32.51 6.03
N THR A 74 4.05 31.87 5.61
CA THR A 74 4.97 32.42 4.61
C THR A 74 4.29 32.63 3.25
N ALA A 75 3.33 31.77 2.90
CA ALA A 75 2.51 31.93 1.69
C ALA A 75 1.41 33.00 1.81
N GLY A 76 1.24 33.60 3.00
CA GLY A 76 0.17 34.58 3.27
C GLY A 76 -1.22 33.95 3.36
N TRP A 77 -1.31 32.64 3.62
CA TRP A 77 -2.56 31.91 3.74
C TRP A 77 -3.12 31.99 5.17
N GLU A 78 -4.42 31.68 5.33
CA GLU A 78 -5.02 31.52 6.65
C GLU A 78 -4.35 30.40 7.44
N ALA A 79 -4.49 30.45 8.78
CA ALA A 79 -3.95 29.41 9.63
C ALA A 79 -4.60 28.05 9.31
N PRO A 80 -3.81 26.97 9.13
CA PRO A 80 -4.36 25.65 8.83
C PRO A 80 -5.17 25.11 10.01
N LEU A 81 -6.29 24.44 9.71
CA LEU A 81 -7.14 23.80 10.71
C LEU A 81 -6.66 22.38 11.01
N PHE A 82 -6.38 22.06 12.27
CA PHE A 82 -5.87 20.75 12.68
C PHE A 82 -6.96 19.89 13.33
N PHE A 83 -7.04 18.64 12.86
CA PHE A 83 -7.92 17.60 13.36
C PHE A 83 -7.06 16.40 13.77
N GLU A 84 -6.84 16.24 15.08
CA GLU A 84 -5.97 15.18 15.60
C GLU A 84 -6.74 13.86 15.73
N THR A 85 -6.13 12.76 15.25
CA THR A 85 -6.73 11.40 15.33
C THR A 85 -6.56 10.81 16.73
N THR A 86 -7.38 9.81 17.06
CA THR A 86 -7.20 9.00 18.27
C THR A 86 -6.87 7.55 17.92
N ALA A 87 -6.69 6.69 18.93
CA ALA A 87 -6.48 5.27 18.70
C ALA A 87 -7.78 4.58 18.22
N GLU A 88 -8.92 5.03 18.73
CA GLU A 88 -10.25 4.52 18.44
C GLU A 88 -10.82 5.08 17.14
N ASP A 89 -10.39 6.29 16.76
CA ASP A 89 -10.74 6.92 15.49
C ASP A 89 -9.47 7.34 14.73
N PRO A 90 -8.97 6.48 13.81
CA PRO A 90 -7.73 6.70 13.09
C PRO A 90 -7.82 7.77 12.00
N GLY A 91 -8.94 8.51 11.90
CA GLY A 91 -9.08 9.67 11.02
C GLY A 91 -10.46 9.86 10.39
N PHE A 92 -11.45 9.01 10.69
CA PHE A 92 -12.75 8.98 10.02
C PHE A 92 -13.63 10.18 10.41
N SER A 93 -13.78 10.49 11.70
CA SER A 93 -14.53 11.70 12.10
C SER A 93 -13.75 12.97 11.78
N GLN A 94 -12.42 12.91 11.88
CA GLN A 94 -11.53 14.05 11.63
C GLN A 94 -11.60 14.51 10.18
N VAL A 95 -11.53 13.60 9.20
CA VAL A 95 -11.62 13.97 7.78
C VAL A 95 -13.01 14.49 7.40
N ARG A 96 -14.08 13.96 8.01
CA ARG A 96 -15.45 14.49 7.81
C ARG A 96 -15.58 15.91 8.35
N SER A 97 -15.11 16.15 9.57
CA SER A 97 -15.09 17.48 10.19
C SER A 97 -14.22 18.45 9.39
N ALA A 98 -13.11 17.98 8.83
CA ALA A 98 -12.27 18.75 7.94
C ALA A 98 -13.03 19.13 6.65
N LEU A 99 -13.76 18.20 6.03
CA LEU A 99 -14.54 18.45 4.82
C LEU A 99 -15.68 19.46 5.03
N ASP A 100 -16.27 19.53 6.23
CA ASP A 100 -17.30 20.52 6.56
C ASP A 100 -16.77 21.96 6.50
N CYS A 101 -15.45 22.16 6.67
CA CYS A 101 -14.78 23.44 6.48
C CYS A 101 -14.50 23.78 5.00
N LYS A 102 -14.92 22.91 4.07
CA LYS A 102 -14.76 23.04 2.61
C LYS A 102 -13.31 23.34 2.19
N PRO A 103 -12.31 22.59 2.64
CA PRO A 103 -10.91 22.88 2.37
C PRO A 103 -10.60 22.70 0.88
N ASP A 104 -9.59 23.42 0.40
CA ASP A 104 -9.07 23.23 -0.95
C ASP A 104 -8.04 22.07 -0.97
N VAL A 105 -7.43 21.79 0.17
CA VAL A 105 -6.53 20.64 0.38
C VAL A 105 -6.65 20.09 1.80
N VAL A 106 -6.66 18.76 1.91
CA VAL A 106 -6.54 18.03 3.18
C VAL A 106 -5.15 17.39 3.25
N LEU A 107 -4.34 17.84 4.20
CA LEU A 107 -3.07 17.21 4.52
C LEU A 107 -3.27 16.05 5.49
N VAL A 108 -2.68 14.89 5.20
CA VAL A 108 -2.71 13.72 6.09
C VAL A 108 -1.31 13.43 6.65
N GLY A 109 -1.15 13.65 7.95
CA GLY A 109 0.06 13.35 8.69
C GLY A 109 -0.09 12.07 9.50
N GLY A 110 0.41 10.94 9.01
CA GLY A 110 0.20 9.66 9.68
C GLY A 110 0.97 8.50 9.06
N GLY A 111 0.60 7.28 9.47
CA GLY A 111 1.04 6.06 8.80
C GLY A 111 -0.01 5.55 7.81
N ASP A 112 0.24 4.39 7.22
CA ASP A 112 -0.55 3.83 6.12
C ASP A 112 -2.05 3.69 6.46
N GLY A 113 -2.40 3.22 7.67
CA GLY A 113 -3.80 3.12 8.11
C GLY A 113 -4.53 4.48 8.18
N THR A 114 -3.89 5.54 8.71
CA THR A 114 -4.46 6.90 8.73
C THR A 114 -4.63 7.43 7.31
N VAL A 115 -3.63 7.22 6.44
CA VAL A 115 -3.69 7.62 5.02
C VAL A 115 -4.84 6.91 4.31
N ARG A 116 -5.03 5.60 4.52
CA ARG A 116 -6.12 4.82 3.93
C ARG A 116 -7.50 5.33 4.32
N VAL A 117 -7.72 5.63 5.60
CA VAL A 117 -9.01 6.16 6.10
C VAL A 117 -9.33 7.54 5.53
N VAL A 118 -8.33 8.43 5.50
CA VAL A 118 -8.49 9.77 4.92
C VAL A 118 -8.75 9.68 3.42
N ALA A 119 -7.97 8.87 2.69
CA ALA A 119 -8.13 8.67 1.26
C ALA A 119 -9.50 8.08 0.91
N GLU A 120 -9.99 7.10 1.67
CA GLU A 120 -11.32 6.53 1.47
C GLU A 120 -12.43 7.59 1.57
N SER A 121 -12.27 8.55 2.48
CA SER A 121 -13.26 9.62 2.69
C SER A 121 -13.14 10.76 1.67
N LEU A 122 -11.95 10.95 1.09
CA LEU A 122 -11.69 11.97 0.07
C LEU A 122 -11.94 11.46 -1.36
N ALA A 123 -12.02 10.15 -1.57
CA ALA A 123 -12.34 9.57 -2.86
C ALA A 123 -13.65 10.17 -3.41
N HIS A 124 -13.64 10.56 -4.69
CA HIS A 124 -14.74 11.18 -5.44
C HIS A 124 -15.17 12.57 -4.94
N THR A 125 -14.47 13.17 -3.97
CA THR A 125 -14.81 14.53 -3.47
C THR A 125 -14.21 15.64 -4.32
N GLY A 126 -13.15 15.36 -5.07
CA GLY A 126 -12.35 16.36 -5.79
C GLY A 126 -11.48 17.25 -4.90
N VAL A 127 -11.50 17.07 -3.58
CA VAL A 127 -10.59 17.76 -2.65
C VAL A 127 -9.22 17.10 -2.71
N ALA A 128 -8.17 17.89 -2.90
CA ALA A 128 -6.81 17.36 -3.01
C ALA A 128 -6.32 16.81 -1.66
N MET A 129 -5.66 15.65 -1.69
CA MET A 129 -4.99 15.05 -0.54
C MET A 129 -3.47 15.30 -0.61
N GLY A 130 -2.90 15.90 0.42
CA GLY A 130 -1.46 16.07 0.57
C GLY A 130 -0.87 15.08 1.58
N LEU A 131 0.18 14.36 1.22
CA LEU A 131 0.79 13.33 2.07
C LEU A 131 1.92 13.90 2.93
N ILE A 132 1.81 13.73 4.24
CA ILE A 132 2.90 13.99 5.21
C ILE A 132 3.30 12.64 5.83
N PRO A 133 4.32 11.95 5.28
CA PRO A 133 4.65 10.58 5.68
C PRO A 133 5.29 10.55 7.08
N LEU A 134 4.53 10.12 8.09
CA LEU A 134 4.98 10.04 9.49
C LEU A 134 5.02 8.59 10.01
N GLY A 135 4.66 7.60 9.18
CA GLY A 135 4.69 6.18 9.51
C GLY A 135 6.02 5.50 9.18
N THR A 136 6.06 4.19 9.41
CA THR A 136 7.23 3.34 9.09
C THR A 136 7.20 2.85 7.64
N GLY A 137 6.01 2.45 7.14
CA GLY A 137 5.81 1.94 5.79
C GLY A 137 5.78 3.07 4.76
N ASN A 138 4.78 3.96 4.88
CA ASN A 138 4.52 5.10 3.98
C ASN A 138 4.39 4.64 2.53
N LEU A 139 3.60 3.59 2.30
CA LEU A 139 3.53 2.83 1.05
C LEU A 139 3.09 3.70 -0.12
N LEU A 140 2.00 4.46 0.03
CA LEU A 140 1.53 5.35 -1.03
C LEU A 140 2.57 6.43 -1.34
N ALA A 141 3.10 7.10 -0.30
CA ALA A 141 4.10 8.16 -0.46
C ALA A 141 5.33 7.68 -1.26
N ARG A 142 5.79 6.44 -1.04
CA ARG A 142 6.88 5.84 -1.82
C ARG A 142 6.50 5.56 -3.28
N ASN A 143 5.28 5.11 -3.53
CA ASN A 143 4.79 4.85 -4.89
C ASN A 143 4.54 6.12 -5.70
N VAL A 144 4.36 7.27 -5.03
CA VAL A 144 4.25 8.59 -5.68
C VAL A 144 5.55 9.42 -5.61
N ASP A 145 6.68 8.75 -5.41
CA ASP A 145 8.04 9.31 -5.42
C ASP A 145 8.29 10.45 -4.41
N LEU A 146 7.66 10.36 -3.23
CA LEU A 146 7.99 11.24 -2.11
C LEU A 146 9.19 10.71 -1.33
N ASP A 147 10.10 11.62 -0.97
CA ASP A 147 11.18 11.29 -0.03
C ASP A 147 10.64 11.28 1.39
N VAL A 148 10.28 10.09 1.87
CA VAL A 148 9.69 9.88 3.20
C VAL A 148 10.58 10.30 4.37
N TYR A 149 11.85 10.65 4.13
CA TYR A 149 12.76 11.15 5.17
C TYR A 149 12.81 12.69 5.22
N ASP A 150 12.46 13.36 4.13
CA ASP A 150 12.47 14.82 4.01
C ASP A 150 11.08 15.43 4.28
N LEU A 151 10.80 15.67 5.57
CA LEU A 151 9.53 16.27 6.00
C LEU A 151 9.28 17.65 5.37
N HIS A 152 10.31 18.48 5.23
CA HIS A 152 10.12 19.85 4.73
C HIS A 152 9.74 19.83 3.25
N SER A 153 10.42 19.02 2.44
CA SER A 153 10.07 18.80 1.04
C SER A 153 8.66 18.19 0.88
N ASN A 154 8.28 17.27 1.76
CA ASN A 154 6.92 16.71 1.75
C ASN A 154 5.86 17.75 2.10
N VAL A 155 6.10 18.62 3.09
CA VAL A 155 5.19 19.74 3.41
C VAL A 155 5.05 20.70 2.22
N GLN A 156 6.16 21.04 1.56
CA GLN A 156 6.12 21.88 0.35
C GLN A 156 5.33 21.22 -0.77
N THR A 157 5.56 19.93 -1.01
CA THR A 157 4.83 19.16 -2.03
C THR A 157 3.34 19.07 -1.70
N ALA A 158 3.01 18.82 -0.43
CA ALA A 158 1.63 18.64 0.00
C ALA A 158 0.80 19.94 -0.05
N LEU A 159 1.44 21.11 0.09
CA LEU A 159 0.78 22.43 -0.01
C LEU A 159 0.81 23.00 -1.44
N PHE A 160 1.96 22.93 -2.11
CA PHE A 160 2.25 23.68 -3.34
C PHE A 160 2.56 22.79 -4.54
N GLY A 161 2.66 21.47 -4.35
CA GLY A 161 2.91 20.53 -5.43
C GLY A 161 1.79 20.52 -6.46
N GLN A 162 2.09 19.91 -7.60
CA GLN A 162 1.10 19.65 -8.65
C GLN A 162 0.06 18.65 -8.15
N GLN A 163 -1.07 18.56 -8.85
CA GLN A 163 -2.15 17.64 -8.49
C GLN A 163 -2.43 16.66 -9.62
N ARG A 164 -2.81 15.44 -9.26
CA ARG A 164 -3.28 14.43 -10.21
C ARG A 164 -4.28 13.49 -9.57
N TYR A 165 -5.16 12.97 -10.40
CA TYR A 165 -6.01 11.86 -10.00
C TYR A 165 -5.22 10.57 -10.04
N ILE A 166 -5.41 9.74 -9.02
CA ILE A 166 -4.98 8.36 -8.98
C ILE A 166 -6.20 7.47 -8.76
N ASP A 167 -6.04 6.20 -9.08
CA ASP A 167 -7.01 5.17 -8.83
C ASP A 167 -6.92 4.71 -7.37
N THR A 168 -8.05 4.29 -6.83
CA THR A 168 -8.09 3.55 -5.55
C THR A 168 -8.72 2.20 -5.77
N GLY A 169 -8.27 1.19 -5.05
CA GLY A 169 -8.94 -0.09 -5.00
C GLY A 169 -10.05 -0.10 -3.94
N ARG A 170 -11.12 -0.86 -4.18
CA ARG A 170 -12.19 -1.13 -3.21
C ARG A 170 -12.40 -2.63 -3.08
N MET A 171 -12.42 -3.11 -1.85
CA MET A 171 -12.54 -4.53 -1.51
C MET A 171 -13.73 -4.76 -0.58
N GLY A 172 -14.74 -5.44 -1.10
CA GLY A 172 -15.85 -6.02 -0.35
C GLY A 172 -15.46 -7.39 0.19
N ILE A 173 -15.70 -7.59 1.48
CA ILE A 173 -15.36 -8.80 2.25
C ILE A 173 -16.67 -9.36 2.80
N GLU A 174 -16.96 -10.62 2.50
CA GLU A 174 -18.14 -11.32 3.00
C GLU A 174 -17.75 -12.65 3.63
N ASN A 175 -18.20 -12.86 4.87
CA ASN A 175 -18.01 -14.11 5.60
C ASN A 175 -19.37 -14.75 5.92
N SER A 176 -19.75 -15.73 5.11
CA SER A 176 -21.00 -16.48 5.26
C SER A 176 -21.07 -17.32 6.54
N ARG A 177 -19.94 -17.59 7.21
CA ARG A 177 -19.92 -18.33 8.49
C ARG A 177 -20.29 -17.46 9.67
N THR A 178 -19.92 -16.18 9.65
CA THR A 178 -20.18 -15.23 10.74
C THR A 178 -21.30 -14.25 10.40
N GLY A 179 -21.70 -14.14 9.13
CA GLY A 179 -22.60 -13.10 8.64
C GLY A 179 -21.95 -11.72 8.47
N HIS A 180 -20.64 -11.60 8.76
CA HIS A 180 -19.92 -10.34 8.65
C HIS A 180 -19.76 -9.91 7.19
N SER A 181 -20.04 -8.63 6.91
CA SER A 181 -19.79 -8.01 5.61
C SER A 181 -19.26 -6.60 5.81
N SER A 182 -18.20 -6.26 5.07
CA SER A 182 -17.63 -4.91 5.06
C SER A 182 -17.09 -4.57 3.68
N GLU A 183 -16.88 -3.30 3.42
CA GLU A 183 -16.25 -2.80 2.20
C GLU A 183 -15.28 -1.68 2.59
N HIS A 184 -14.07 -1.73 2.04
CA HIS A 184 -13.00 -0.79 2.37
C HIS A 184 -12.18 -0.43 1.15
N ALA A 185 -11.64 0.79 1.15
CA ALA A 185 -10.65 1.17 0.14
C ALA A 185 -9.24 0.64 0.49
N PHE A 186 -8.40 0.50 -0.53
CA PHE A 186 -6.95 0.35 -0.43
C PHE A 186 -6.26 1.19 -1.51
N LEU A 187 -5.04 1.59 -1.25
CA LEU A 187 -4.30 2.53 -2.10
C LEU A 187 -3.15 1.85 -2.84
N VAL A 188 -2.55 0.82 -2.27
CA VAL A 188 -1.33 0.19 -2.80
C VAL A 188 -1.57 -1.27 -3.12
N ILE A 189 -2.00 -2.06 -2.13
CA ILE A 189 -2.14 -3.51 -2.30
C ILE A 189 -3.17 -4.09 -1.34
N ALA A 190 -4.00 -4.99 -1.84
CA ALA A 190 -4.87 -5.83 -1.03
C ALA A 190 -4.61 -7.31 -1.32
N GLY A 191 -5.12 -8.22 -0.50
CA GLY A 191 -4.93 -9.63 -0.76
C GLY A 191 -5.77 -10.58 0.09
N ILE A 192 -5.80 -11.84 -0.34
CA ILE A 192 -6.46 -12.96 0.34
C ILE A 192 -5.54 -14.19 0.36
N GLY A 193 -5.49 -14.87 1.50
CA GLY A 193 -4.67 -16.06 1.72
C GLY A 193 -3.40 -15.76 2.51
N MET A 194 -2.33 -16.49 2.24
CA MET A 194 -1.18 -16.59 3.14
C MET A 194 -0.45 -15.27 3.43
N ASP A 195 -0.46 -14.30 2.51
CA ASP A 195 0.19 -13.01 2.77
C ASP A 195 -0.52 -12.23 3.89
N ALA A 196 -1.83 -12.46 4.07
CA ALA A 196 -2.59 -11.95 5.21
C ALA A 196 -2.35 -12.75 6.51
N GLU A 197 -2.04 -14.06 6.41
CA GLU A 197 -1.64 -14.91 7.55
C GLU A 197 -0.28 -14.46 8.12
N VAL A 198 0.69 -14.18 7.23
CA VAL A 198 2.02 -13.68 7.60
C VAL A 198 1.95 -12.30 8.27
N LEU A 199 1.05 -11.43 7.78
CA LEU A 199 0.78 -10.12 8.39
C LEU A 199 0.11 -10.24 9.77
N ALA A 200 -0.82 -11.18 9.95
CA ALA A 200 -1.51 -11.42 11.21
C ALA A 200 -0.60 -11.98 12.32
N ASP A 201 0.48 -12.70 11.97
CA ASP A 201 1.39 -13.35 12.93
C ASP A 201 2.66 -12.52 13.25
N THR A 202 2.75 -11.26 12.79
CA THR A 202 3.95 -10.44 13.00
C THR A 202 3.96 -9.75 14.36
N ASN A 203 4.92 -10.09 15.23
CA ASN A 203 5.13 -9.51 16.56
C ASN A 203 5.56 -8.02 16.50
N ASP A 204 4.90 -7.16 17.28
CA ASP A 204 5.07 -5.68 17.27
C ASP A 204 6.49 -5.20 17.64
N GLY A 205 7.28 -6.01 18.37
CA GLY A 205 8.64 -5.66 18.77
C GLY A 205 9.67 -5.69 17.63
N LEU A 206 9.47 -6.54 16.63
CA LEU A 206 10.36 -6.70 15.47
C LEU A 206 10.15 -5.60 14.41
N LYS A 207 9.04 -4.84 14.49
CA LYS A 207 8.73 -3.71 13.59
C LYS A 207 9.70 -2.53 13.69
N LYS A 208 10.49 -2.41 14.77
CA LYS A 208 11.31 -1.21 15.06
C LYS A 208 12.79 -1.29 14.66
N ALA A 209 13.38 -2.47 14.51
CA ALA A 209 14.84 -2.59 14.39
C ALA A 209 15.33 -3.09 13.02
N VAL A 210 14.53 -3.87 12.31
CA VAL A 210 14.95 -4.53 11.07
C VAL A 210 13.74 -4.49 10.14
N GLY A 211 13.82 -3.79 9.00
CA GLY A 211 12.69 -3.60 8.07
C GLY A 211 12.15 -4.91 7.48
N TRP A 212 11.90 -4.95 6.17
CA TRP A 212 11.34 -6.10 5.44
C TRP A 212 11.89 -7.51 5.80
N LEU A 213 13.07 -7.63 6.41
CA LEU A 213 13.59 -8.87 6.98
C LEU A 213 12.65 -9.52 8.03
N ALA A 214 11.81 -8.77 8.76
CA ALA A 214 10.79 -9.37 9.63
C ALA A 214 9.75 -10.20 8.86
N TYR A 215 9.47 -9.86 7.59
CA TYR A 215 8.65 -10.68 6.70
C TYR A 215 9.34 -11.99 6.31
N THR A 216 10.67 -12.09 6.42
CA THR A 216 11.39 -13.32 6.06
C THR A 216 11.22 -14.40 7.12
N GLU A 217 11.15 -14.08 8.42
CA GLU A 217 10.95 -15.12 9.44
C GLU A 217 9.49 -15.59 9.53
N ALA A 218 8.52 -14.66 9.64
CA ALA A 218 7.09 -15.00 9.68
C ALA A 218 6.61 -15.59 8.35
N GLY A 219 7.10 -15.05 7.23
CA GLY A 219 6.86 -15.60 5.88
C GLY A 219 7.41 -17.01 5.75
N MET A 220 8.63 -17.28 6.26
CA MET A 220 9.23 -18.61 6.22
C MET A 220 8.48 -19.64 7.07
N ARG A 221 7.88 -19.25 8.21
CA ARG A 221 7.08 -20.15 9.05
C ARG A 221 5.75 -20.57 8.42
N HIS A 222 5.16 -19.71 7.59
CA HIS A 222 3.92 -20.00 6.85
C HIS A 222 4.18 -20.59 5.44
N MET A 223 5.45 -20.62 4.99
CA MET A 223 5.82 -21.28 3.73
C MET A 223 5.35 -22.74 3.62
N PRO A 224 5.28 -23.58 4.67
CA PRO A 224 4.60 -24.87 4.64
C PRO A 224 3.08 -24.66 4.77
N GLY A 225 2.31 -24.99 3.73
CA GLY A 225 0.86 -24.81 3.75
C GLY A 225 0.18 -25.45 2.55
N ARG A 226 -1.10 -25.80 2.70
CA ARG A 226 -1.88 -26.42 1.62
C ARG A 226 -2.40 -25.32 0.70
N ARG A 227 -2.37 -25.59 -0.61
CA ARG A 227 -3.09 -24.74 -1.57
C ARG A 227 -4.59 -24.88 -1.31
N LYS A 228 -5.30 -23.76 -1.28
CA LYS A 228 -6.75 -23.70 -1.13
C LYS A 228 -7.40 -23.59 -2.51
N LYS A 229 -8.47 -24.33 -2.73
CA LYS A 229 -9.24 -24.30 -3.98
C LYS A 229 -10.21 -23.13 -3.93
N VAL A 230 -10.13 -22.22 -4.89
CA VAL A 230 -11.01 -21.04 -4.99
C VAL A 230 -11.57 -20.92 -6.40
N SER A 231 -12.67 -20.19 -6.55
CA SER A 231 -13.18 -19.72 -7.84
C SER A 231 -12.84 -18.25 -8.03
N ILE A 232 -12.30 -17.88 -9.20
CA ILE A 232 -11.92 -16.51 -9.54
C ILE A 232 -12.64 -16.11 -10.82
N SER A 233 -13.34 -14.98 -10.79
CA SER A 233 -13.93 -14.31 -11.95
C SER A 233 -13.25 -12.96 -12.14
N LEU A 234 -12.87 -12.65 -13.37
CA LEU A 234 -12.25 -11.38 -13.77
C LEU A 234 -13.17 -10.68 -14.77
N ASP A 235 -13.48 -9.41 -14.54
CA ASP A 235 -14.28 -8.52 -15.39
C ASP A 235 -15.63 -9.13 -15.84
N GLY A 236 -16.27 -9.91 -14.96
CA GLY A 236 -17.54 -10.58 -15.24
C GLY A 236 -17.44 -11.80 -16.18
N GLY A 237 -16.22 -12.21 -16.55
CA GLY A 237 -15.96 -13.41 -17.33
C GLY A 237 -16.26 -14.72 -16.59
N ALA A 238 -16.02 -15.84 -17.27
CA ALA A 238 -16.27 -17.16 -16.71
C ALA A 238 -15.43 -17.44 -15.46
N GLU A 239 -16.05 -18.12 -14.49
CA GLU A 239 -15.39 -18.55 -13.26
C GLU A 239 -14.27 -19.58 -13.56
N GLN A 240 -13.07 -19.29 -13.06
CA GLN A 240 -11.92 -20.18 -13.14
C GLN A 240 -11.61 -20.77 -11.78
N VAL A 241 -11.63 -22.10 -11.69
CA VAL A 241 -11.26 -22.83 -10.48
C VAL A 241 -9.74 -22.94 -10.40
N ARG A 242 -9.14 -22.42 -9.32
CA ARG A 242 -7.68 -22.40 -9.11
C ARG A 242 -7.31 -22.92 -7.73
N ASN A 243 -6.15 -23.56 -7.63
CA ASN A 243 -5.53 -23.91 -6.35
C ASN A 243 -4.46 -22.86 -6.03
N ILE A 244 -4.69 -22.04 -5.01
CA ILE A 244 -3.87 -20.87 -4.68
C ILE A 244 -3.21 -21.02 -3.30
N ARG A 245 -2.14 -20.26 -3.08
CA ARG A 245 -1.64 -19.88 -1.76
C ARG A 245 -2.12 -18.49 -1.38
N SER A 246 -2.10 -17.57 -2.34
CA SER A 246 -2.50 -16.20 -2.15
C SER A 246 -2.93 -15.58 -3.49
N VAL A 247 -3.77 -14.57 -3.41
CA VAL A 247 -4.04 -13.64 -4.51
C VAL A 247 -3.80 -12.23 -3.97
N LEU A 248 -2.98 -11.47 -4.70
CA LEU A 248 -2.73 -10.06 -4.45
C LEU A 248 -3.41 -9.21 -5.51
N PHE A 249 -3.94 -8.07 -5.10
CA PHE A 249 -4.52 -7.04 -5.96
C PHE A 249 -3.70 -5.77 -5.76
N ALA A 250 -2.84 -5.46 -6.72
CA ALA A 250 -1.93 -4.34 -6.63
C ALA A 250 -2.45 -3.17 -7.48
N ASN A 251 -2.58 -2.02 -6.83
CA ASN A 251 -2.78 -0.72 -7.48
C ASN A 251 -1.43 -0.06 -7.79
N CYS A 252 -0.39 -0.39 -7.01
CA CYS A 252 0.96 0.09 -7.25
C CYS A 252 2.00 -1.04 -7.26
N GLY A 253 3.12 -0.78 -7.94
CA GLY A 253 4.17 -1.79 -8.15
C GLY A 253 5.17 -1.95 -7.00
N LEU A 254 5.35 -0.90 -6.19
CA LEU A 254 6.28 -0.90 -5.07
C LEU A 254 5.56 -1.38 -3.81
N VAL A 255 6.03 -2.49 -3.24
CA VAL A 255 5.49 -3.09 -2.02
C VAL A 255 6.37 -2.72 -0.80
N PRO A 256 5.97 -3.03 0.46
CA PRO A 256 6.77 -2.72 1.64
C PRO A 256 8.24 -3.18 1.49
N GLY A 257 9.17 -2.46 2.10
CA GLY A 257 10.61 -2.73 1.94
C GLY A 257 11.24 -2.14 0.68
N GLY A 258 10.46 -1.50 -0.20
CA GLY A 258 10.97 -0.89 -1.44
C GLY A 258 11.24 -1.89 -2.55
N ILE A 259 10.58 -3.06 -2.50
CA ILE A 259 10.66 -4.07 -3.54
C ILE A 259 9.72 -3.67 -4.68
N ASP A 260 10.29 -3.56 -5.87
CA ASP A 260 9.56 -3.36 -7.11
C ASP A 260 8.97 -4.70 -7.58
N PHE A 261 7.82 -5.07 -7.00
CA PHE A 261 7.20 -6.38 -7.16
C PHE A 261 6.50 -6.51 -8.52
N ILE A 262 5.90 -5.42 -8.99
CA ILE A 262 5.20 -5.33 -10.28
C ILE A 262 5.69 -4.08 -11.01
N PRO A 263 6.83 -4.15 -11.73
CA PRO A 263 7.46 -2.97 -12.32
C PRO A 263 6.65 -2.23 -13.40
N GLN A 264 5.60 -2.87 -13.92
CA GLN A 264 4.71 -2.31 -14.93
C GLN A 264 3.42 -1.71 -14.36
N ALA A 265 3.19 -1.82 -13.05
CA ALA A 265 1.98 -1.30 -12.43
C ALA A 265 1.89 0.21 -12.58
N MET A 266 0.70 0.70 -12.95
CA MET A 266 0.39 2.12 -13.04
C MET A 266 -0.76 2.43 -12.08
N ILE A 267 -0.64 3.52 -11.33
CA ILE A 267 -1.59 3.88 -10.28
C ILE A 267 -2.85 4.62 -10.82
N ASP A 268 -2.94 4.83 -12.13
CA ASP A 268 -3.94 5.72 -12.77
C ASP A 268 -4.44 5.21 -14.14
N ASP A 269 -4.31 3.91 -14.40
CA ASP A 269 -4.67 3.26 -15.66
C ASP A 269 -6.06 2.63 -15.69
N GLY A 270 -6.78 2.74 -14.57
CA GLY A 270 -8.12 2.21 -14.36
C GLY A 270 -8.16 0.71 -14.15
N MET A 271 -7.05 0.07 -13.76
CA MET A 271 -6.93 -1.38 -13.66
C MET A 271 -6.09 -1.80 -12.44
N LEU A 272 -6.22 -3.07 -12.03
CA LEU A 272 -5.39 -3.67 -10.98
C LEU A 272 -4.52 -4.78 -11.55
N ASP A 273 -3.29 -4.88 -11.07
CA ASP A 273 -2.43 -6.04 -11.29
C ASP A 273 -2.78 -7.15 -10.28
N VAL A 274 -3.35 -8.23 -10.80
CA VAL A 274 -3.81 -9.37 -9.99
C VAL A 274 -2.77 -10.49 -10.05
N VAL A 275 -2.11 -10.76 -8.92
CA VAL A 275 -1.08 -11.80 -8.84
C VAL A 275 -1.62 -13.02 -8.13
N VAL A 276 -1.85 -14.09 -8.88
CA VAL A 276 -2.28 -15.39 -8.36
C VAL A 276 -1.07 -16.28 -8.13
N MET A 277 -0.81 -16.61 -6.86
CA MET A 277 0.35 -17.38 -6.44
C MET A 277 -0.05 -18.77 -5.98
N SER A 278 0.65 -19.79 -6.45
CA SER A 278 0.39 -21.21 -6.13
C SER A 278 1.65 -22.07 -5.87
N PRO A 279 2.69 -21.55 -5.19
CA PRO A 279 3.87 -22.35 -4.87
C PRO A 279 3.52 -23.59 -4.02
N ARG A 280 4.16 -24.71 -4.33
CA ARG A 280 3.96 -26.01 -3.66
C ARG A 280 4.97 -26.28 -2.55
N SER A 281 6.10 -25.58 -2.55
CA SER A 281 7.24 -25.83 -1.66
C SER A 281 8.08 -24.56 -1.48
N ALA A 282 9.02 -24.60 -0.52
CA ALA A 282 10.00 -23.53 -0.33
C ALA A 282 10.84 -23.23 -1.59
N ILE A 283 11.11 -24.26 -2.42
CA ILE A 283 11.79 -24.08 -3.72
C ILE A 283 10.93 -23.21 -4.66
N GLY A 284 9.62 -23.42 -4.68
CA GLY A 284 8.71 -22.58 -5.46
C GLY A 284 8.72 -21.13 -4.99
N TRP A 285 8.73 -20.91 -3.68
CA TRP A 285 8.88 -19.57 -3.09
C TRP A 285 10.22 -18.92 -3.46
N LEU A 286 11.32 -19.66 -3.39
CA LEU A 286 12.64 -19.19 -3.80
C LEU A 286 12.68 -18.82 -5.29
N ALA A 287 12.05 -19.62 -6.15
CA ALA A 287 11.95 -19.34 -7.58
C ALA A 287 11.14 -18.06 -7.87
N MET A 288 10.06 -17.81 -7.13
CA MET A 288 9.31 -16.56 -7.21
C MET A 288 10.13 -15.36 -6.74
N TYR A 289 10.80 -15.49 -5.58
CA TYR A 289 11.69 -14.47 -5.06
C TYR A 289 12.81 -14.11 -6.06
N ALA A 290 13.48 -15.13 -6.61
CA ALA A 290 14.50 -14.93 -7.64
C ALA A 290 13.93 -14.24 -8.87
N LYS A 291 12.73 -14.63 -9.34
CA LYS A 291 12.07 -13.97 -10.47
C LYS A 291 11.86 -12.47 -10.22
N VAL A 292 11.37 -12.09 -9.04
CA VAL A 292 11.13 -10.68 -8.66
C VAL A 292 12.45 -9.92 -8.56
N ILE A 293 13.42 -10.41 -7.79
CA ILE A 293 14.70 -9.72 -7.55
C ILE A 293 15.52 -9.57 -8.83
N PHE A 294 15.56 -10.60 -9.67
CA PHE A 294 16.30 -10.58 -10.93
C PHE A 294 15.49 -10.01 -12.11
N LYS A 295 14.26 -9.54 -11.89
CA LYS A 295 13.32 -9.07 -12.93
C LYS A 295 13.22 -10.04 -14.13
N HIS A 296 13.20 -11.34 -13.84
CA HIS A 296 13.23 -12.36 -14.87
C HIS A 296 11.89 -12.39 -15.63
N LYS A 297 11.93 -12.17 -16.95
CA LYS A 297 10.73 -12.10 -17.79
C LYS A 297 10.10 -13.46 -18.11
N GLY A 298 10.80 -14.56 -17.82
CA GLY A 298 10.31 -15.92 -18.08
C GLY A 298 9.02 -16.23 -17.32
N ASN A 299 8.10 -16.98 -17.94
CA ASN A 299 6.89 -17.43 -17.29
C ASN A 299 7.21 -18.39 -16.14
N LEU A 300 6.53 -18.20 -15.01
CA LEU A 300 6.70 -19.04 -13.84
C LEU A 300 5.34 -19.66 -13.50
N PRO A 301 5.12 -20.98 -13.71
CA PRO A 301 3.79 -21.59 -13.60
C PRO A 301 3.10 -21.45 -12.24
N ILE A 302 3.86 -21.15 -11.18
CA ILE A 302 3.37 -20.94 -9.82
C ILE A 302 2.98 -19.47 -9.54
N MET A 303 3.13 -18.57 -10.51
CA MET A 303 2.80 -17.15 -10.41
C MET A 303 2.15 -16.70 -11.73
N THR A 304 0.85 -16.44 -11.70
CA THR A 304 0.10 -15.92 -12.85
C THR A 304 -0.30 -14.47 -12.56
N MET A 305 -0.07 -13.59 -13.53
CA MET A 305 -0.50 -12.19 -13.45
C MET A 305 -1.69 -11.97 -14.39
N TYR A 306 -2.68 -11.22 -13.92
CA TYR A 306 -3.78 -10.70 -14.72
C TYR A 306 -3.85 -9.19 -14.54
N HIS A 307 -4.51 -8.54 -15.48
CA HIS A 307 -4.82 -7.11 -15.42
C HIS A 307 -6.34 -7.00 -15.50
N SER A 308 -6.98 -6.50 -14.44
CA SER A 308 -8.44 -6.56 -14.30
C SER A 308 -8.98 -5.40 -13.48
N GLY A 309 -10.11 -4.84 -13.89
CA GLY A 309 -10.77 -3.75 -13.17
C GLY A 309 -11.77 -4.25 -12.12
N LYS A 310 -12.25 -5.50 -12.26
CA LYS A 310 -13.20 -6.12 -11.33
C LYS A 310 -12.90 -7.59 -11.12
N ILE A 311 -12.75 -7.99 -9.85
CA ILE A 311 -12.45 -9.36 -9.46
C ILE A 311 -13.49 -9.86 -8.47
N VAL A 312 -13.93 -11.10 -8.62
CA VAL A 312 -14.72 -11.81 -7.61
C VAL A 312 -14.02 -13.12 -7.28
N ILE A 313 -13.75 -13.34 -6.00
CA ILE A 313 -13.22 -14.60 -5.48
C ILE A 313 -14.24 -15.25 -4.57
N LYS A 314 -14.49 -16.55 -4.78
CA LYS A 314 -15.30 -17.40 -3.89
C LYS A 314 -14.40 -18.46 -3.26
N CYS A 315 -14.41 -18.50 -1.93
CA CYS A 315 -13.64 -19.43 -1.12
C CYS A 315 -14.59 -20.40 -0.41
N PRO A 316 -14.41 -21.73 -0.54
CA PRO A 316 -15.23 -22.72 0.18
C PRO A 316 -15.12 -22.63 1.71
N GLU A 317 -13.98 -22.13 2.19
CA GLU A 317 -13.67 -21.92 3.61
C GLU A 317 -13.24 -20.46 3.81
N PRO A 318 -13.47 -19.86 5.00
CA PRO A 318 -12.93 -18.55 5.33
C PRO A 318 -11.42 -18.48 5.09
N MET A 319 -10.99 -17.40 4.44
CA MET A 319 -9.58 -17.11 4.19
C MET A 319 -9.25 -15.70 4.65
N PRO A 320 -8.11 -15.50 5.33
CA PRO A 320 -7.73 -14.19 5.83
C PRO A 320 -7.44 -13.21 4.69
N THR A 321 -7.66 -11.94 4.96
CA THR A 321 -7.55 -10.83 4.01
C THR A 321 -6.72 -9.69 4.60
N GLN A 322 -6.14 -8.87 3.71
CA GLN A 322 -5.37 -7.69 4.09
C GLN A 322 -5.64 -6.50 3.16
N LEU A 323 -5.46 -5.29 3.70
CA LEU A 323 -5.55 -4.00 3.03
C LEU A 323 -4.33 -3.14 3.40
N ASP A 324 -3.48 -2.81 2.43
CA ASP A 324 -2.27 -1.98 2.59
C ASP A 324 -1.34 -2.41 3.74
N GLY A 325 -1.32 -3.72 4.04
CA GLY A 325 -0.52 -4.27 5.13
C GLY A 325 -1.23 -4.34 6.49
N ASP A 326 -2.51 -3.97 6.58
CA ASP A 326 -3.36 -4.20 7.76
C ASP A 326 -4.25 -5.43 7.54
N THR A 327 -4.53 -6.20 8.60
CA THR A 327 -5.47 -7.33 8.52
C THR A 327 -6.91 -6.82 8.39
N SER A 328 -7.72 -7.48 7.56
CA SER A 328 -9.13 -7.08 7.30
C SER A 328 -10.13 -8.21 7.56
N GLY A 329 -9.77 -9.16 8.42
CA GLY A 329 -10.60 -10.32 8.76
C GLY A 329 -10.57 -11.42 7.70
N GLU A 330 -11.54 -12.33 7.76
CA GLU A 330 -11.61 -13.48 6.84
C GLU A 330 -12.81 -13.39 5.89
N ALA A 331 -12.63 -13.87 4.67
CA ALA A 331 -13.61 -13.86 3.59
C ALA A 331 -13.94 -15.27 3.10
N THR A 332 -15.23 -15.53 2.88
CA THR A 332 -15.72 -16.63 2.02
C THR A 332 -16.06 -16.13 0.61
N ARG A 333 -16.28 -14.83 0.46
CA ARG A 333 -16.42 -14.16 -0.83
C ARG A 333 -15.75 -12.79 -0.75
N LEU A 334 -15.04 -12.45 -1.82
CA LEU A 334 -14.33 -11.19 -1.95
C LEU A 334 -14.71 -10.55 -3.28
N SER A 335 -15.06 -9.27 -3.28
CA SER A 335 -15.25 -8.49 -4.49
C SER A 335 -14.28 -7.33 -4.52
N VAL A 336 -13.40 -7.29 -5.51
CA VAL A 336 -12.44 -6.19 -5.68
C VAL A 336 -12.83 -5.41 -6.92
N ARG A 337 -12.75 -4.10 -6.85
CA ARG A 337 -12.83 -3.23 -8.02
C ARG A 337 -11.85 -2.09 -7.92
N VAL A 338 -11.34 -1.64 -9.04
CA VAL A 338 -10.69 -0.33 -9.16
C VAL A 338 -11.76 0.76 -9.23
N GLU A 339 -11.46 1.91 -8.65
CA GLU A 339 -12.21 3.15 -8.80
C GLU A 339 -11.31 4.13 -9.56
N PRO A 340 -11.43 4.19 -10.90
CA PRO A 340 -10.53 4.99 -11.71
C PRO A 340 -10.62 6.47 -11.36
N ARG A 341 -9.45 7.13 -11.23
CA ARG A 341 -9.30 8.56 -10.98
C ARG A 341 -10.16 9.05 -9.83
N SER A 342 -10.30 8.24 -8.79
CA SER A 342 -11.17 8.53 -7.65
C SER A 342 -10.54 9.53 -6.68
N LEU A 343 -9.21 9.56 -6.54
CA LEU A 343 -8.54 10.32 -5.51
C LEU A 343 -7.61 11.38 -6.11
N LEU A 344 -7.86 12.65 -5.80
CA LEU A 344 -6.98 13.74 -6.18
C LEU A 344 -5.86 13.86 -5.14
N ILE A 345 -4.60 13.76 -5.56
CA ILE A 345 -3.44 13.85 -4.66
C ILE A 345 -2.47 14.95 -5.09
N ARG A 346 -1.71 15.47 -4.12
CA ARG A 346 -0.56 16.35 -4.35
C ARG A 346 0.71 15.54 -4.56
N VAL A 347 1.41 15.86 -5.63
CA VAL A 347 2.65 15.21 -6.05
C VAL A 347 3.73 16.25 -6.33
N ARG A 348 4.99 15.80 -6.32
CA ARG A 348 6.12 16.66 -6.65
C ARG A 348 5.94 17.21 -8.05
N ALA A 349 6.17 18.51 -8.23
CA ALA A 349 6.21 19.09 -9.57
C ALA A 349 7.29 18.38 -10.40
N GLN A 350 6.92 17.89 -11.58
CA GLN A 350 7.90 17.28 -12.47
C GLN A 350 8.89 18.37 -12.91
N ARG A 351 10.20 18.10 -12.80
CA ARG A 351 11.18 18.97 -13.44
C ARG A 351 11.00 18.79 -14.95
N PRO A 352 10.81 19.88 -15.74
CA PRO A 352 10.89 19.75 -17.19
C PRO A 352 12.26 19.14 -17.53
N MET A 353 12.24 18.13 -18.41
CA MET A 353 13.45 17.42 -18.87
C MET A 353 14.43 18.35 -19.57
#